data_AF-S3DDS0-F1
#
_entry.id   AF-S3DDS0-F1
#
_cell.length_a   1.000
_cell.length_b   1.000
_cell.length_c   1.000
_cell.angle_alpha   90.00
_cell.angle_beta   90.00
_cell.angle_gamma   90.00
#
_symmetry.space_group_name_H-M   'P 1'
#
loop_
_entity.id
_entity.type
_entity.pdbx_description
1 polymer ?
#
loop_
_entity_poly.entity_id
_entity_poly.type
_entity_poly.pdbx_seq_one_letter_code
_entity_poly.pdbx_strand_id
1 'polypeptide(L)'
;MPPPIPQAEPNRTPRARYNYHFLSRLTKLLNDDGECDLSEQLQKYKSSRLQALRGSATPPSIPIEPAKAPEPCISEPAGELSIVIPLSPQIETLLKIPHGKQPHEELSTTFFSFLRKGDILHRGIHDSRWVIKISEDIIVKCGPNVDVREIQTLNYLSPFKKQILCPEPHGAISVGRWTYLFMSYIAGTPLSKPWPALSPSQKTSVQRQLDTVFKCLRSIPAQSELFGSGTPPRCKDLRTSLRIADKPISNEEEFNSFLVHTNRERNPIYLNLISSGLSINHRAVMTHSDLHPGNLLARLDYNGGIEVTGIIDWEMSGFYPEYWEYIKAHSYVHYDVSDWYSYLPTDAIGNYGDEWRRDCLVTRLTM
;
A
#
# COMPACT_ATOMS: atom_id res chain seq x y z
N MET A 1 -19.27 32.48 -26.39
CA MET A 1 -20.28 31.41 -26.24
C MET A 1 -20.35 31.04 -24.76
N PRO A 2 -21.53 31.03 -24.12
CA PRO A 2 -21.64 30.50 -22.77
C PRO A 2 -21.32 29.00 -22.78
N PRO A 3 -20.63 28.46 -21.76
CA PRO A 3 -20.40 27.03 -21.65
C PRO A 3 -21.74 26.29 -21.49
N PRO A 4 -21.87 25.05 -21.99
CA PRO A 4 -23.11 24.31 -21.90
C PRO A 4 -23.50 24.10 -20.43
N ILE A 5 -24.77 24.36 -20.12
CA ILE A 5 -25.38 23.98 -18.85
C ILE A 5 -25.24 22.45 -18.74
N PRO A 6 -24.64 21.90 -17.66
CA PRO A 6 -24.61 20.46 -17.46
C PRO A 6 -26.04 19.95 -17.45
N GLN A 7 -26.39 19.11 -18.43
CA GLN A 7 -27.67 18.42 -18.47
C GLN A 7 -27.83 17.67 -17.15
N ALA A 8 -28.98 17.85 -16.50
CA ALA A 8 -29.29 17.17 -15.25
C ALA A 8 -29.26 15.65 -15.50
N GLU A 9 -28.31 14.94 -14.88
CA GLU A 9 -28.31 13.48 -14.90
C GLU A 9 -29.65 12.97 -14.30
N PRO A 10 -30.45 12.20 -15.05
CA PRO A 10 -31.85 11.94 -14.69
C PRO A 10 -32.06 11.08 -13.42
N ASN A 11 -31.00 10.50 -12.83
CA ASN A 11 -31.13 9.46 -11.81
C ASN A 11 -30.69 9.82 -10.38
N ARG A 12 -30.38 11.09 -10.08
CA ARG A 12 -29.95 11.47 -8.72
C ARG A 12 -31.15 11.79 -7.81
N THR A 13 -31.15 11.26 -6.58
CA THR A 13 -32.15 11.63 -5.56
C THR A 13 -32.07 13.14 -5.26
N PRO A 14 -33.15 13.77 -4.76
CA PRO A 14 -33.14 15.20 -4.40
C PRO A 14 -31.99 15.57 -3.45
N ARG A 15 -31.64 14.67 -2.52
CA ARG A 15 -30.51 14.82 -1.60
C ARG A 15 -29.15 14.73 -2.32
N ALA A 16 -28.98 13.76 -3.23
CA ALA A 16 -27.76 13.65 -4.02
C ALA A 16 -27.55 14.86 -4.94
N ARG A 17 -28.62 15.42 -5.53
CA ARG A 17 -28.56 16.67 -6.31
C ARG A 17 -28.12 17.85 -5.45
N TYR A 18 -28.67 17.98 -4.24
CA TYR A 18 -28.28 19.05 -3.30
C TYR A 18 -26.79 18.99 -2.95
N ASN A 19 -26.27 17.80 -2.62
CA ASN A 19 -24.84 17.60 -2.32
C ASN A 19 -23.96 17.94 -3.52
N TYR A 20 -24.33 17.44 -4.70
CA TYR A 20 -23.54 17.65 -5.90
C TYR A 20 -23.50 19.11 -6.33
N HIS A 21 -24.64 19.82 -6.27
CA HIS A 21 -24.67 21.26 -6.57
C HIS A 21 -23.82 22.07 -5.59
N PHE A 22 -23.79 21.67 -4.32
CA PHE A 22 -22.94 22.32 -3.32
C PHE A 22 -21.46 22.11 -3.63
N LEU A 23 -21.04 20.86 -3.89
CA LEU A 23 -19.65 20.54 -4.25
C LEU A 23 -19.21 21.24 -5.54
N SER A 24 -20.03 21.21 -6.59
CA SER A 24 -19.73 21.88 -7.86
C SER A 24 -19.52 23.39 -7.68
N ARG A 25 -20.25 24.03 -6.76
CA ARG A 25 -20.05 25.44 -6.44
C ARG A 25 -18.73 25.68 -5.72
N LEU A 26 -18.35 24.84 -4.75
CA LEU A 26 -17.07 24.95 -4.06
C LEU A 26 -15.90 24.75 -5.02
N THR A 27 -15.98 23.73 -5.88
CA THR A 27 -14.97 23.48 -6.92
C THR A 27 -14.82 24.66 -7.87
N LYS A 28 -15.94 25.30 -8.26
CA LYS A 28 -15.87 26.50 -9.10
C LYS A 28 -15.17 27.66 -8.38
N LEU A 29 -15.51 27.93 -7.12
CA LEU A 29 -14.88 29.01 -6.35
C LEU A 29 -13.37 28.80 -6.20
N LEU A 30 -12.94 27.57 -5.88
CA LEU A 30 -11.51 27.22 -5.78
C LEU A 30 -10.76 27.33 -7.11
N ASN A 31 -11.44 27.03 -8.23
CA ASN A 31 -10.84 27.18 -9.56
C ASN A 31 -10.74 28.65 -9.99
N ASP A 32 -11.68 29.50 -9.55
CA ASP A 32 -11.70 30.92 -9.85
C ASP A 32 -10.70 31.69 -8.95
N ASP A 33 -10.58 31.29 -7.68
CA ASP A 33 -9.64 31.84 -6.68
C ASP A 33 -9.21 30.74 -5.68
N GLY A 34 -7.95 30.32 -5.78
CA GLY A 34 -7.41 29.24 -4.96
C GLY A 34 -7.26 29.58 -3.46
N GLU A 35 -7.29 30.87 -3.11
CA GLU A 35 -7.17 31.35 -1.72
C GLU A 35 -8.53 31.79 -1.13
N CYS A 36 -9.65 31.49 -1.81
CA CYS A 36 -10.96 31.96 -1.39
C CYS A 36 -11.41 31.37 -0.03
N ASP A 37 -12.01 32.21 0.82
CA ASP A 37 -12.61 31.76 2.07
C ASP A 37 -13.92 30.99 1.82
N LEU A 38 -13.86 29.68 2.02
CA LEU A 38 -15.01 28.78 1.84
C LEU A 38 -15.97 28.76 3.04
N SER A 39 -15.63 29.40 4.16
CA SER A 39 -16.39 29.35 5.42
C SER A 39 -17.84 29.83 5.21
N GLU A 40 -18.02 30.88 4.42
CA GLU A 40 -19.35 31.42 4.12
C GLU A 40 -20.23 30.44 3.31
N GLN A 41 -19.62 29.63 2.43
CA GLN A 41 -20.34 28.61 1.66
C GLN A 41 -20.66 27.39 2.51
N LEU A 42 -19.73 26.96 3.37
CA LEU A 42 -19.97 25.88 4.32
C LEU A 42 -21.13 26.21 5.27
N GLN A 43 -21.25 27.46 5.72
CA GLN A 43 -22.40 27.92 6.53
C GLN A 43 -23.74 27.89 5.79
N LYS A 44 -23.73 28.03 4.45
CA LYS A 44 -24.92 27.95 3.58
C LYS A 44 -25.36 26.51 3.33
N TYR A 45 -24.50 25.53 3.61
CA TYR A 45 -24.88 24.11 3.59
C TYR A 45 -25.63 23.75 4.88
N LYS A 46 -26.91 23.40 4.76
CA LYS A 46 -27.79 23.21 5.93
C LYS A 46 -28.13 21.74 6.12
N SER A 47 -27.68 21.16 7.24
CA SER A 47 -28.03 19.81 7.68
C SER A 47 -29.55 19.60 7.83
N SER A 48 -30.28 20.64 8.24
CA SER A 48 -31.75 20.62 8.32
C SER A 48 -32.41 20.45 6.95
N ARG A 49 -31.88 21.12 5.91
CA ARG A 49 -32.34 20.95 4.52
C ARG A 49 -31.99 19.56 3.99
N LEU A 50 -30.83 19.03 4.36
CA LEU A 50 -30.41 17.66 4.03
C LEU A 50 -31.35 16.60 4.63
N GLN A 51 -31.81 16.83 5.87
CA GLN A 51 -32.75 15.97 6.58
C GLN A 51 -34.17 16.10 6.03
N ALA A 52 -34.61 17.30 5.67
CA ALA A 52 -35.92 17.52 5.03
C ALA A 52 -36.02 16.87 3.64
N LEU A 53 -34.90 16.72 2.93
CA LEU A 53 -34.83 16.01 1.64
C LEU A 53 -34.84 14.47 1.78
N ARG A 54 -35.01 13.95 3.00
CA ARG A 54 -35.15 12.52 3.30
C ARG A 54 -36.61 12.10 3.04
N GLY A 55 -37.01 12.06 1.77
CA GLY A 55 -38.29 11.45 1.38
C GLY A 55 -38.26 9.93 1.53
N SER A 56 -39.40 9.32 1.82
CA SER A 56 -39.65 7.86 1.92
C SER A 56 -39.55 7.13 0.57
N ALA A 57 -38.66 7.57 -0.31
CA ALA A 57 -38.37 6.91 -1.57
C ALA A 57 -37.34 5.81 -1.32
N THR A 58 -37.81 4.57 -1.27
CA THR A 58 -36.98 3.42 -1.62
C THR A 58 -36.32 3.73 -2.96
N PRO A 59 -34.98 3.64 -3.09
CA PRO A 59 -34.33 3.93 -4.37
C PRO A 59 -34.98 3.05 -5.45
N PRO A 60 -35.35 3.60 -6.62
CA PRO A 60 -35.85 2.77 -7.71
C PRO A 60 -34.78 1.74 -8.01
N SER A 61 -35.14 0.46 -7.87
CA SER A 61 -34.38 -0.67 -8.37
C SER A 61 -34.42 -0.63 -9.89
N ILE A 62 -33.61 0.25 -10.46
CA ILE A 62 -33.22 0.17 -11.85
C ILE A 62 -32.39 -1.11 -11.95
N PRO A 63 -32.74 -2.07 -12.83
CA PRO A 63 -31.78 -3.08 -13.23
C PRO A 63 -30.61 -2.30 -13.82
N ILE A 64 -29.54 -2.15 -13.04
CA ILE A 64 -28.27 -1.73 -13.58
C ILE A 64 -27.88 -2.91 -14.48
N GLU A 65 -28.31 -2.87 -15.74
CA GLU A 65 -27.42 -3.39 -16.77
C GLU A 65 -26.08 -2.72 -16.48
N PRO A 66 -25.02 -3.51 -16.22
CA PRO A 66 -23.74 -2.93 -15.90
C PRO A 66 -23.41 -2.01 -17.07
N ALA A 67 -23.50 -0.70 -16.84
CA ALA A 67 -22.85 0.27 -17.69
C ALA A 67 -21.43 -0.27 -17.79
N LYS A 68 -21.03 -0.70 -18.99
CA LYS A 68 -19.66 -1.14 -19.25
C LYS A 68 -18.80 -0.09 -18.59
N ALA A 69 -18.10 -0.49 -17.52
CA ALA A 69 -17.14 0.40 -16.88
C ALA A 69 -16.29 0.96 -18.02
N PRO A 70 -16.04 2.29 -18.07
CA PRO A 70 -15.13 2.82 -19.09
C PRO A 70 -13.89 1.92 -19.05
N GLU A 71 -13.60 1.29 -20.19
CA GLU A 71 -12.55 0.27 -20.24
C GLU A 71 -11.32 0.86 -19.56
N PRO A 72 -10.73 0.16 -18.57
CA PRO A 72 -9.60 0.68 -17.83
C PRO A 72 -8.40 0.73 -18.79
N CYS A 73 -8.32 1.80 -19.56
CA CYS A 73 -7.18 2.03 -20.42
C CYS A 73 -6.11 2.63 -19.52
N ILE A 74 -5.21 1.79 -19.01
CA ILE A 74 -3.87 2.28 -18.66
C ILE A 74 -3.36 2.94 -19.94
N SER A 75 -3.37 4.27 -19.96
CA SER A 75 -2.84 5.04 -21.08
C SER A 75 -1.38 4.60 -21.25
N GLU A 76 -1.00 4.16 -22.44
CA GLU A 76 0.39 3.82 -22.73
C GLU A 76 1.24 5.06 -22.44
N PRO A 77 2.13 5.01 -21.42
CA PRO A 77 2.93 6.17 -21.10
C PRO A 77 3.91 6.41 -22.25
N ALA A 78 4.00 7.67 -22.67
CA ALA A 78 5.05 8.09 -23.59
C ALA A 78 6.41 7.94 -22.92
N GLY A 79 7.35 7.25 -23.57
CA GLY A 79 8.71 7.08 -23.11
C GLY A 79 9.39 5.85 -23.68
N GLU A 80 10.72 5.81 -23.57
CA GLU A 80 11.51 4.63 -23.92
C GLU A 80 11.34 3.55 -22.85
N LEU A 81 11.24 2.28 -23.29
CA LEU A 81 11.19 1.13 -22.41
C LEU A 81 12.61 0.79 -21.97
N SER A 82 12.85 0.67 -20.67
CA SER A 82 14.14 0.24 -20.15
C SER A 82 13.99 -0.85 -19.09
N ILE A 83 14.92 -1.81 -19.08
CA ILE A 83 15.00 -2.84 -18.04
C ILE A 83 15.73 -2.25 -16.84
N VAL A 84 15.04 -2.11 -15.71
CA VAL A 84 15.59 -1.54 -14.48
C VAL A 84 16.16 -2.63 -13.57
N ILE A 85 15.51 -3.79 -13.54
CA ILE A 85 15.99 -4.99 -12.87
C ILE A 85 15.90 -6.15 -13.86
N PRO A 86 16.94 -7.00 -13.98
CA PRO A 86 16.96 -8.13 -14.90
C PRO A 86 15.66 -8.95 -14.85
N LEU A 87 15.15 -9.27 -16.03
CA LEU A 87 13.92 -10.03 -16.18
C LEU A 87 14.22 -11.53 -16.09
N SER A 88 13.30 -12.28 -15.48
CA SER A 88 13.35 -13.74 -15.55
C SER A 88 13.12 -14.24 -16.98
N PRO A 89 13.61 -15.43 -17.35
CA PRO A 89 13.38 -16.01 -18.68
C PRO A 89 11.90 -16.13 -19.06
N GLN A 90 11.03 -16.33 -18.07
CA GLN A 90 9.59 -16.37 -18.25
C GLN A 90 9.03 -15.01 -18.72
N ILE A 91 9.47 -13.91 -18.12
CA ILE A 91 9.04 -12.56 -18.52
C ILE A 91 9.67 -12.17 -19.85
N GLU A 92 10.94 -12.49 -20.09
CA GLU A 92 11.58 -12.29 -21.39
C GLU A 92 10.79 -12.99 -22.50
N THR A 93 10.38 -14.24 -22.26
CA THR A 93 9.54 -15.01 -23.21
C THR A 93 8.16 -14.37 -23.39
N LEU A 94 7.50 -14.00 -22.29
CA LEU A 94 6.16 -13.38 -22.30
C LEU A 94 6.17 -12.06 -23.07
N LEU A 95 7.21 -11.26 -22.88
CA LEU A 95 7.40 -9.96 -23.52
C LEU A 95 8.07 -10.06 -24.89
N LYS A 96 8.52 -11.25 -25.32
CA LYS A 96 9.30 -11.50 -26.55
C LYS A 96 10.61 -10.70 -26.61
N ILE A 97 11.25 -10.47 -25.47
CA ILE A 97 12.56 -9.83 -25.36
C ILE A 97 13.64 -10.90 -25.60
N PRO A 98 14.53 -10.75 -26.60
CA PRO A 98 15.68 -11.64 -26.73
C PRO A 98 16.57 -11.53 -25.49
N HIS A 99 16.99 -12.67 -24.92
CA HIS A 99 17.76 -12.72 -23.68
C HIS A 99 18.94 -11.74 -23.68
N GLY A 100 19.00 -10.87 -22.66
CA GLY A 100 20.08 -9.88 -22.50
C GLY A 100 20.10 -8.72 -23.50
N LYS A 101 19.07 -8.52 -24.32
CA LYS A 101 18.95 -7.36 -25.24
C LYS A 101 18.02 -6.28 -24.71
N GLN A 102 18.25 -5.05 -25.18
CA GLN A 102 17.32 -3.94 -24.95
C GLN A 102 16.03 -4.14 -25.76
N PRO A 103 14.89 -3.65 -25.26
CA PRO A 103 13.61 -3.79 -25.91
C PRO A 103 13.44 -2.86 -27.13
N HIS A 104 12.80 -3.35 -28.20
CA HIS A 104 12.38 -2.59 -29.38
C HIS A 104 10.89 -2.18 -29.33
N GLU A 105 10.48 -1.27 -30.21
CA GLU A 105 9.17 -0.60 -30.22
C GLU A 105 7.94 -1.55 -30.26
N GLU A 106 7.99 -2.67 -31.00
CA GLU A 106 6.91 -3.67 -31.05
C GLU A 106 6.60 -4.36 -29.71
N LEU A 107 7.59 -4.38 -28.78
CA LEU A 107 7.46 -5.00 -27.47
C LEU A 107 6.56 -4.17 -26.54
N SER A 108 6.59 -2.85 -26.70
CA SER A 108 5.69 -1.91 -26.02
C SER A 108 4.24 -2.31 -26.28
N THR A 109 3.86 -2.46 -27.55
CA THR A 109 2.49 -2.80 -27.96
C THR A 109 2.03 -4.14 -27.39
N THR A 110 2.89 -5.17 -27.45
CA THR A 110 2.55 -6.51 -26.92
C THR A 110 2.35 -6.48 -25.40
N PHE A 111 3.28 -5.86 -24.67
CA PHE A 111 3.19 -5.71 -23.22
C PHE A 111 1.92 -4.98 -22.78
N PHE A 112 1.63 -3.82 -23.38
CA PHE A 112 0.44 -3.04 -23.05
C PHE A 112 -0.85 -3.77 -23.42
N SER A 113 -0.83 -4.66 -24.43
CA SER A 113 -1.96 -5.54 -24.71
C SER A 113 -2.26 -6.52 -23.58
N PHE A 114 -1.23 -7.06 -22.91
CA PHE A 114 -1.41 -7.93 -21.73
C PHE A 114 -1.98 -7.16 -20.55
N LEU A 115 -1.47 -5.95 -20.28
CA LEU A 115 -1.98 -5.11 -19.19
C LEU A 115 -3.47 -4.75 -19.38
N ARG A 116 -3.90 -4.44 -20.60
CA ARG A 116 -5.31 -4.13 -20.90
C ARG A 116 -6.24 -5.33 -20.75
N LYS A 117 -5.75 -6.54 -21.04
CA LYS A 117 -6.53 -7.78 -20.96
C LYS A 117 -6.48 -8.46 -19.60
N GLY A 118 -5.53 -8.06 -18.75
CA GLY A 118 -5.30 -8.67 -17.45
C GLY A 118 -6.37 -8.36 -16.42
N ASP A 119 -6.45 -9.18 -15.39
CA ASP A 119 -7.40 -9.01 -14.29
C ASP A 119 -6.87 -7.97 -13.30
N ILE A 120 -7.61 -6.88 -13.10
CA ILE A 120 -7.25 -5.86 -12.12
C ILE A 120 -7.54 -6.41 -10.72
N LEU A 121 -6.48 -6.68 -9.96
CA LEU A 121 -6.55 -7.18 -8.59
C LEU A 121 -6.66 -6.04 -7.57
N HIS A 122 -6.00 -4.91 -7.85
CA HIS A 122 -6.01 -3.74 -6.98
C HIS A 122 -5.83 -2.44 -7.76
N ARG A 123 -6.47 -1.37 -7.28
CA ARG A 123 -6.36 -0.01 -7.79
C ARG A 123 -6.19 0.96 -6.63
N GLY A 124 -5.04 1.62 -6.59
CA GLY A 124 -4.70 2.62 -5.59
C GLY A 124 -5.50 3.91 -5.80
N ILE A 125 -5.47 4.78 -4.79
CA ILE A 125 -6.14 6.08 -4.83
C ILE A 125 -5.59 6.91 -6.00
N HIS A 126 -6.48 7.59 -6.73
CA HIS A 126 -6.14 8.42 -7.90
C HIS A 126 -5.34 7.69 -8.99
N ASP A 127 -5.50 6.37 -9.12
CA ASP A 127 -4.83 5.56 -10.16
C ASP A 127 -3.31 5.58 -10.06
N SER A 128 -2.78 5.93 -8.89
CA SER A 128 -1.35 6.06 -8.63
C SER A 128 -0.62 4.71 -8.63
N ARG A 129 -1.34 3.60 -8.40
CA ARG A 129 -0.82 2.24 -8.38
C ARG A 129 -1.87 1.23 -8.84
N TRP A 130 -1.43 0.23 -9.59
CA TRP A 130 -2.27 -0.82 -10.13
C TRP A 130 -1.58 -2.16 -9.88
N VAL A 131 -2.37 -3.19 -9.59
CA VAL A 131 -1.91 -4.57 -9.54
C VAL A 131 -2.76 -5.37 -10.51
N ILE A 132 -2.14 -5.93 -11.54
CA ILE A 132 -2.83 -6.60 -12.64
C ILE A 132 -2.26 -7.99 -12.83
N LYS A 133 -3.12 -9.00 -12.86
CA LYS A 133 -2.74 -10.36 -13.25
C LYS A 133 -2.72 -10.47 -14.77
N ILE A 134 -1.56 -10.76 -15.35
CA ILE A 134 -1.37 -10.78 -16.81
C ILE A 134 -1.21 -12.20 -17.40
N SER A 135 -0.97 -13.20 -16.56
CA SER A 135 -1.00 -14.63 -16.90
C SER A 135 -1.56 -15.43 -15.72
N GLU A 136 -1.60 -16.76 -15.82
CA GLU A 136 -2.03 -17.64 -14.72
C GLU A 136 -1.25 -17.41 -13.42
N ASP A 137 0.03 -17.10 -13.56
CA ASP A 137 1.05 -17.10 -12.51
C ASP A 137 1.84 -15.79 -12.37
N ILE A 138 1.58 -14.76 -13.19
CA ILE A 138 2.29 -13.47 -13.14
C ILE A 138 1.33 -12.32 -12.86
N ILE A 139 1.75 -11.44 -11.95
CA ILE A 139 1.18 -10.12 -11.74
C ILE A 139 2.17 -9.01 -12.06
N VAL A 140 1.63 -7.85 -12.39
CA VAL A 140 2.37 -6.59 -12.58
C VAL A 140 1.84 -5.57 -11.59
N LYS A 141 2.72 -5.10 -10.69
CA LYS A 141 2.49 -3.91 -9.87
C LYS A 141 3.07 -2.71 -10.63
N CYS A 142 2.23 -1.72 -10.97
CA CYS A 142 2.69 -0.59 -11.77
C CYS A 142 2.10 0.77 -11.38
N GLY A 143 2.86 1.82 -11.66
CA GLY A 143 2.47 3.20 -11.37
C GLY A 143 3.66 4.18 -11.48
N PRO A 144 3.41 5.50 -11.44
CA PRO A 144 4.46 6.51 -11.50
C PRO A 144 5.41 6.53 -10.29
N ASN A 145 4.97 6.04 -9.14
CA ASN A 145 5.71 6.08 -7.87
C ASN A 145 5.91 4.68 -7.25
N VAL A 146 6.05 3.66 -8.10
CA VAL A 146 6.31 2.28 -7.65
C VAL A 146 7.81 2.11 -7.43
N ASP A 147 8.19 1.64 -6.24
CA ASP A 147 9.58 1.53 -5.81
C ASP A 147 10.18 0.18 -6.19
N VAL A 148 11.20 0.19 -7.06
CA VAL A 148 11.90 -1.03 -7.52
C VAL A 148 12.62 -1.77 -6.39
N ARG A 149 12.85 -1.13 -5.22
CA ARG A 149 13.44 -1.77 -4.04
C ARG A 149 12.61 -2.94 -3.51
N GLU A 150 11.32 -3.00 -3.83
CA GLU A 150 10.48 -4.17 -3.52
C GLU A 150 11.04 -5.43 -4.21
N ILE A 151 11.34 -5.36 -5.51
CA ILE A 151 11.94 -6.50 -6.25
C ILE A 151 13.34 -6.81 -5.75
N GLN A 152 14.15 -5.81 -5.41
CA GLN A 152 15.48 -6.04 -4.82
C GLN A 152 15.38 -6.82 -3.50
N THR A 153 14.39 -6.48 -2.66
CA THR A 153 14.15 -7.17 -1.40
C THR A 153 13.64 -8.58 -1.63
N LEU A 154 12.66 -8.76 -2.51
CA LEU A 154 12.16 -10.09 -2.89
C LEU A 154 13.27 -10.97 -3.49
N ASN A 155 14.21 -10.40 -4.27
CA ASN A 155 15.35 -11.16 -4.81
C ASN A 155 16.21 -11.72 -3.68
N TYR A 156 16.49 -10.90 -2.67
CA TYR A 156 17.23 -11.34 -1.49
C TYR A 156 16.47 -12.39 -0.67
N LEU A 157 15.15 -12.25 -0.57
CA LEU A 157 14.29 -13.18 0.16
C LEU A 157 13.95 -14.46 -0.61
N SER A 158 14.21 -14.49 -1.93
CA SER A 158 13.84 -15.60 -2.81
C SER A 158 14.28 -17.00 -2.36
N PRO A 159 15.46 -17.20 -1.71
CA PRO A 159 15.82 -18.52 -1.18
C PRO A 159 14.89 -19.03 -0.07
N PHE A 160 14.17 -18.11 0.60
CA PHE A 160 13.29 -18.38 1.73
C PHE A 160 11.81 -18.22 1.39
N LYS A 161 11.46 -17.97 0.11
CA LYS A 161 10.10 -17.59 -0.33
C LYS A 161 9.00 -18.54 0.14
N LYS A 162 9.30 -19.85 0.22
CA LYS A 162 8.32 -20.87 0.67
C LYS A 162 8.06 -20.78 2.17
N GLN A 163 9.07 -20.44 2.96
CA GLN A 163 8.97 -20.35 4.42
C GLN A 163 8.34 -19.03 4.86
N ILE A 164 8.58 -17.95 4.11
CA ILE A 164 8.04 -16.62 4.45
C ILE A 164 6.81 -16.23 3.62
N LEU A 165 6.40 -17.09 2.69
CA LEU A 165 5.21 -16.93 1.83
C LEU A 165 5.22 -15.63 0.99
N CYS A 166 6.39 -15.18 0.51
CA CYS A 166 6.48 -13.98 -0.33
C CYS A 166 6.37 -14.32 -1.82
N PRO A 167 5.99 -13.35 -2.68
CA PRO A 167 6.03 -13.52 -4.13
C PRO A 167 7.45 -13.81 -4.63
N GLU A 168 7.55 -14.58 -5.71
CA GLU A 168 8.78 -14.71 -6.47
C GLU A 168 8.96 -13.47 -7.37
N PRO A 169 10.11 -12.79 -7.29
CA PRO A 169 10.41 -11.65 -8.16
C PRO A 169 10.76 -12.11 -9.57
N HIS A 170 10.26 -11.40 -10.58
CA HIS A 170 10.54 -11.70 -11.99
C HIS A 170 11.18 -10.53 -12.75
N GLY A 171 11.50 -9.43 -12.07
CA GLY A 171 12.22 -8.28 -12.60
C GLY A 171 11.38 -6.99 -12.67
N ALA A 172 11.95 -5.95 -13.28
CA ALA A 172 11.27 -4.66 -13.39
C ALA A 172 11.67 -3.92 -14.67
N ILE A 173 10.69 -3.23 -15.28
CA ILE A 173 10.91 -2.29 -16.39
C ILE A 173 10.38 -0.91 -16.03
N SER A 174 10.84 0.09 -16.75
CA SER A 174 10.25 1.43 -16.75
C SER A 174 9.87 1.85 -18.17
N VAL A 175 8.80 2.64 -18.28
CA VAL A 175 8.37 3.31 -19.51
C VAL A 175 8.05 4.76 -19.16
N GLY A 176 8.93 5.67 -19.54
CA GLY A 176 8.85 7.07 -19.13
C GLY A 176 8.86 7.21 -17.60
N ARG A 177 7.79 7.75 -17.01
CA ARG A 177 7.65 7.89 -15.55
C ARG A 177 7.08 6.66 -14.85
N TRP A 178 6.61 5.66 -15.59
CA TRP A 178 5.95 4.49 -15.02
C TRP A 178 6.96 3.38 -14.74
N THR A 179 6.81 2.75 -13.58
CA THR A 179 7.55 1.54 -13.21
C THR A 179 6.60 0.36 -13.18
N TYR A 180 7.07 -0.80 -13.64
CA TYR A 180 6.33 -2.06 -13.69
C TYR A 180 7.17 -3.15 -13.04
N LEU A 181 6.68 -3.71 -11.94
CA LEU A 181 7.32 -4.79 -11.19
C LEU A 181 6.61 -6.10 -11.53
N PHE A 182 7.37 -7.09 -12.00
CA PHE A 182 6.86 -8.42 -12.29
C PHE A 182 7.13 -9.34 -11.11
N MET A 183 6.12 -10.06 -10.67
CA MET A 183 6.25 -11.07 -9.61
C MET A 183 5.19 -12.16 -9.75
N SER A 184 5.37 -13.27 -9.04
CA SER A 184 4.43 -14.39 -9.09
C SER A 184 3.07 -14.01 -8.49
N TYR A 185 2.00 -14.46 -9.12
CA TYR A 185 0.66 -14.45 -8.54
C TYR A 185 0.57 -15.44 -7.39
N ILE A 186 0.12 -14.98 -6.22
CA ILE A 186 -0.24 -15.85 -5.11
C ILE A 186 -1.77 -15.94 -5.05
N ALA A 187 -2.30 -17.16 -5.14
CA ALA A 187 -3.74 -17.40 -5.04
C ALA A 187 -4.21 -17.20 -3.60
N GLY A 188 -5.25 -16.38 -3.43
CA GLY A 188 -5.88 -16.14 -2.14
C GLY A 188 -6.75 -14.88 -2.16
N THR A 189 -7.50 -14.70 -1.07
CA THR A 189 -8.24 -13.47 -0.81
C THR A 189 -7.54 -12.68 0.29
N PRO A 190 -7.43 -11.34 0.20
CA PRO A 190 -6.95 -10.52 1.32
C PRO A 190 -7.72 -10.85 2.59
N LEU A 191 -6.99 -11.22 3.64
CA LEU A 191 -7.52 -11.69 4.92
C LEU A 191 -8.41 -10.65 5.59
N SER A 192 -8.21 -9.36 5.29
CA SER A 192 -9.07 -8.26 5.71
C SER A 192 -10.56 -8.48 5.39
N LYS A 193 -10.88 -9.20 4.31
CA LYS A 193 -12.27 -9.49 3.92
C LYS A 193 -12.93 -10.55 4.83
N PRO A 194 -12.37 -11.76 5.00
CA PRO A 194 -12.96 -12.76 5.88
C PRO A 194 -12.72 -12.51 7.38
N TRP A 195 -11.71 -11.71 7.76
CA TRP A 195 -11.30 -11.51 9.17
C TRP A 195 -12.45 -11.24 10.15
N PRO A 196 -13.42 -10.34 9.87
CA PRO A 196 -14.51 -10.05 10.79
C PRO A 196 -15.42 -11.25 11.07
N ALA A 197 -15.50 -12.19 10.13
CA ALA A 197 -16.34 -13.38 10.24
C ALA A 197 -15.60 -14.60 10.83
N LEU A 198 -14.29 -14.51 11.03
CA LEU A 198 -13.51 -15.61 11.60
C LEU A 198 -13.82 -15.82 13.08
N SER A 199 -13.93 -17.08 13.47
CA SER A 199 -14.00 -17.46 14.89
C SER A 199 -12.67 -17.18 15.60
N PRO A 200 -12.67 -17.03 16.94
CA PRO A 200 -11.43 -16.86 17.71
C PRO A 200 -10.41 -17.97 17.45
N SER A 201 -10.83 -19.23 17.31
CA SER A 201 -9.92 -20.35 17.02
C SER A 201 -9.29 -20.26 15.64
N GLN A 202 -10.02 -19.79 14.62
CA GLN A 202 -9.46 -19.53 13.28
C GLN A 202 -8.47 -18.37 13.33
N LYS A 203 -8.77 -17.28 14.04
CA LYS A 203 -7.84 -16.15 14.20
C LYS A 203 -6.56 -16.56 14.95
N THR A 204 -6.68 -17.37 16.00
CA THR A 204 -5.51 -17.95 16.69
C THR A 204 -4.73 -18.90 15.77
N SER A 205 -5.39 -19.64 14.88
CA SER A 205 -4.69 -20.47 13.88
C SER A 205 -3.87 -19.62 12.91
N VAL A 206 -4.43 -18.51 12.44
CA VAL A 206 -3.69 -17.54 11.60
C VAL A 206 -2.49 -16.96 12.36
N GLN A 207 -2.69 -16.54 13.62
CA GLN A 207 -1.60 -16.04 14.48
C GLN A 207 -0.42 -17.03 14.54
N ARG A 208 -0.69 -18.32 14.79
CA ARG A 208 0.36 -19.36 14.86
C ARG A 208 1.09 -19.58 13.53
N GLN A 209 0.36 -19.52 12.41
CA GLN A 209 0.98 -19.59 11.07
C GLN A 209 1.93 -18.40 10.87
N LEU A 210 1.49 -17.20 11.22
CA LEU A 210 2.32 -16.00 11.16
C LEU A 210 3.51 -16.07 12.12
N ASP A 211 3.38 -16.65 13.31
CA ASP A 211 4.52 -16.85 14.22
C ASP A 211 5.60 -17.72 13.56
N THR A 212 5.22 -18.75 12.84
CA THR A 212 6.17 -19.62 12.13
C THR A 212 6.86 -18.87 10.99
N VAL A 213 6.07 -18.15 10.17
CA VAL A 213 6.58 -17.34 9.06
C VAL A 213 7.54 -16.26 9.56
N PHE A 214 7.15 -15.50 10.57
CA PHE A 214 7.96 -14.40 11.09
C PHE A 214 9.19 -14.89 11.86
N LYS A 215 9.14 -16.04 12.56
CA LYS A 215 10.36 -16.65 13.12
C LYS A 215 11.38 -16.97 12.03
N CYS A 216 10.93 -17.47 10.88
CA CYS A 216 11.80 -17.67 9.72
C CYS A 216 12.33 -16.33 9.21
N LEU A 217 11.47 -15.33 9.02
CA LEU A 217 11.87 -13.99 8.56
C LEU A 217 12.95 -13.37 9.46
N ARG A 218 12.78 -13.42 10.78
CA ARG A 218 13.73 -12.89 11.77
C ARG A 218 15.07 -13.64 11.80
N SER A 219 15.11 -14.86 11.29
CA SER A 219 16.35 -15.66 11.22
C SER A 219 17.22 -15.33 10.01
N ILE A 220 16.72 -14.55 9.04
CA ILE A 220 17.46 -14.19 7.84
C ILE A 220 18.61 -13.23 8.19
N PRO A 221 19.87 -13.57 7.85
CA PRO A 221 21.04 -12.81 8.31
C PRO A 221 21.24 -11.52 7.52
N ALA A 222 21.37 -10.39 8.20
CA ALA A 222 21.61 -9.09 7.56
C ALA A 222 22.82 -9.11 6.62
N GLN A 223 22.68 -8.49 5.43
CA GLN A 223 23.77 -8.34 4.47
C GLN A 223 24.80 -7.27 4.89
N SER A 224 24.40 -6.38 5.79
CA SER A 224 25.22 -5.28 6.30
C SER A 224 24.72 -4.83 7.66
N GLU A 225 25.53 -4.04 8.37
CA GLU A 225 25.11 -3.36 9.60
C GLU A 225 24.12 -2.20 9.35
N LEU A 226 23.92 -1.83 8.08
CA LEU A 226 23.01 -0.74 7.70
C LEU A 226 21.54 -1.16 7.76
N PHE A 227 20.70 -0.25 8.23
CA PHE A 227 19.25 -0.41 8.30
C PHE A 227 18.59 -0.06 6.96
N GLY A 228 17.39 -0.59 6.77
CA GLY A 228 16.53 -0.39 5.60
C GLY A 228 16.69 -1.47 4.53
N SER A 229 16.36 -1.11 3.29
CA SER A 229 16.41 -2.01 2.13
C SER A 229 16.95 -1.33 0.88
N GLY A 230 17.27 -2.15 -0.12
CA GLY A 230 17.90 -1.73 -1.38
C GLY A 230 19.43 -1.70 -1.31
N THR A 231 20.06 -1.30 -2.41
CA THR A 231 21.51 -1.25 -2.56
C THR A 231 21.93 0.14 -3.08
N PRO A 232 22.52 1.01 -2.23
CA PRO A 232 22.75 0.83 -0.79
C PRO A 232 21.44 0.87 0.04
N PRO A 233 21.41 0.25 1.23
CA PRO A 233 20.23 0.26 2.09
C PRO A 233 19.78 1.68 2.48
N ARG A 234 18.46 1.89 2.51
CA ARG A 234 17.81 3.11 2.98
C ARG A 234 16.58 2.79 3.82
N CYS A 235 16.49 3.42 4.99
CA CYS A 235 15.29 3.36 5.81
C CYS A 235 14.14 4.11 5.14
N LYS A 236 12.95 3.53 5.25
CA LYS A 236 11.69 4.13 4.85
C LYS A 236 10.72 4.13 6.03
N ASP A 237 9.94 5.19 6.13
CA ASP A 237 8.85 5.26 7.09
C ASP A 237 7.66 5.96 6.45
N LEU A 238 6.50 5.30 6.52
CA LEU A 238 5.23 5.85 6.09
C LEU A 238 4.36 6.13 7.32
N ARG A 239 4.15 7.43 7.59
CA ARG A 239 3.15 7.96 8.54
C ARG A 239 2.16 8.82 7.77
N THR A 240 2.15 10.14 7.97
CA THR A 240 1.36 11.08 7.15
C THR A 240 1.83 11.13 5.69
N SER A 241 3.15 11.00 5.48
CA SER A 241 3.79 10.96 4.17
C SER A 241 4.97 9.98 4.21
N LEU A 242 5.36 9.49 3.03
CA LEU A 242 6.54 8.63 2.89
C LEU A 242 7.80 9.46 3.13
N ARG A 243 8.62 9.00 4.08
CA ARG A 243 9.97 9.50 4.34
C ARG A 243 10.99 8.45 3.98
N ILE A 244 12.07 8.89 3.37
CA ILE A 244 13.19 8.04 2.97
C ILE A 244 14.44 8.71 3.54
N ALA A 245 15.29 7.95 4.21
CA ALA A 245 16.54 8.48 4.72
C ALA A 245 17.44 8.95 3.55
N ASP A 246 17.97 10.17 3.65
CA ASP A 246 18.88 10.69 2.63
C ASP A 246 20.24 9.98 2.65
N LYS A 247 20.63 9.50 3.84
CA LYS A 247 21.90 8.86 4.13
C LYS A 247 21.69 7.42 4.65
N PRO A 248 22.68 6.53 4.50
CA PRO A 248 22.68 5.26 5.21
C PRO A 248 22.53 5.47 6.72
N ILE A 249 21.83 4.54 7.38
CA ILE A 249 21.63 4.51 8.83
C ILE A 249 22.26 3.22 9.33
N SER A 250 23.12 3.30 10.34
CA SER A 250 23.93 2.19 10.83
C SER A 250 23.55 1.70 12.23
N ASN A 251 22.76 2.49 12.96
CA ASN A 251 22.37 2.20 14.34
C ASN A 251 21.02 2.84 14.68
N GLU A 252 20.48 2.45 15.83
CA GLU A 252 19.16 2.90 16.29
C GLU A 252 19.12 4.38 16.68
N GLU A 253 20.23 4.97 17.12
CA GLU A 253 20.28 6.41 17.43
C GLU A 253 20.12 7.27 16.16
N GLU A 254 20.80 6.88 15.07
CA GLU A 254 20.60 7.47 13.74
C GLU A 254 19.19 7.21 13.22
N PHE A 255 18.63 6.02 13.46
CA PHE A 255 17.25 5.71 13.10
C PHE A 255 16.25 6.60 13.84
N ASN A 256 16.40 6.77 15.15
CA ASN A 256 15.57 7.66 15.95
C ASN A 256 15.66 9.11 15.46
N SER A 257 16.87 9.57 15.14
CA SER A 257 17.10 10.89 14.53
C SER A 257 16.34 11.05 13.22
N PHE A 258 16.33 10.01 12.38
CA PHE A 258 15.52 9.98 11.15
C PHE A 258 14.01 10.05 11.43
N LEU A 259 13.50 9.34 12.45
CA LEU A 259 12.07 9.32 12.77
C LEU A 259 11.55 10.67 13.29
N VAL A 260 12.33 11.34 14.13
CA VAL A 260 11.96 12.65 14.73
C VAL A 260 12.25 13.82 13.79
N HIS A 261 13.00 13.61 12.70
CA HIS A 261 13.24 14.65 11.72
C HIS A 261 11.93 15.05 11.02
N THR A 262 11.52 16.29 11.24
CA THR A 262 10.27 16.85 10.72
C THR A 262 10.47 18.32 10.33
N ASN A 263 9.73 18.77 9.31
CA ASN A 263 9.70 20.18 8.93
C ASN A 263 8.72 21.00 9.78
N ARG A 264 7.84 20.32 10.51
CA ARG A 264 6.71 20.93 11.23
C ARG A 264 7.07 21.40 12.64
N GLU A 265 7.76 20.55 13.40
CA GLU A 265 8.25 20.87 14.73
C GLU A 265 9.74 21.19 14.67
N ARG A 266 10.14 22.35 15.19
CA ARG A 266 11.51 22.86 15.13
C ARG A 266 12.05 23.29 16.50
N ASN A 267 11.26 23.19 17.56
CA ASN A 267 11.67 23.53 18.91
C ASN A 267 12.68 22.48 19.41
N PRO A 268 13.96 22.86 19.60
CA PRO A 268 15.01 21.91 19.97
C PRO A 268 14.79 21.31 21.36
N ILE A 269 14.13 22.01 22.28
CA ILE A 269 13.84 21.51 23.63
C ILE A 269 12.83 20.36 23.54
N TYR A 270 11.76 20.55 22.76
CA TYR A 270 10.73 19.53 22.61
C TYR A 270 11.22 18.32 21.80
N LEU A 271 11.98 18.55 20.73
CA LEU A 271 12.61 17.45 19.99
C LEU A 271 13.56 16.65 20.88
N ASN A 272 14.38 17.31 21.71
CA ASN A 272 15.27 16.62 22.64
C ASN A 272 14.50 15.85 23.73
N LEU A 273 13.37 16.40 24.21
CA LEU A 273 12.48 15.69 25.13
C LEU A 273 11.97 14.38 24.54
N ILE A 274 11.53 14.39 23.27
CA ILE A 274 11.07 13.16 22.60
C ILE A 274 12.24 12.21 22.35
N SER A 275 13.34 12.69 21.76
CA SER A 275 14.50 11.85 21.41
C SER A 275 15.14 11.17 22.61
N SER A 276 15.26 11.87 23.76
CA SER A 276 15.83 11.30 24.98
C SER A 276 15.00 10.17 25.61
N GLY A 277 13.73 10.04 25.22
CA GLY A 277 12.85 8.96 25.67
C GLY A 277 12.88 7.70 24.79
N LEU A 278 13.59 7.72 23.66
CA LEU A 278 13.66 6.60 22.72
C LEU A 278 14.78 5.63 23.09
N SER A 279 14.52 4.33 22.95
CA SER A 279 15.49 3.26 23.14
C SER A 279 16.52 3.24 22.00
N ILE A 280 17.70 2.65 22.24
CA ILE A 280 18.81 2.59 21.26
C ILE A 280 19.56 1.24 21.24
N ASN A 281 19.02 0.21 21.90
CA ASN A 281 19.69 -1.05 22.19
C ASN A 281 19.04 -2.27 21.53
N HIS A 282 18.24 -2.07 20.49
CA HIS A 282 17.59 -3.14 19.75
C HIS A 282 18.47 -3.66 18.62
N ARG A 283 18.29 -4.94 18.30
CA ARG A 283 18.98 -5.57 17.17
C ARG A 283 18.28 -5.22 15.86
N ALA A 284 19.07 -5.12 14.80
CA ALA A 284 18.56 -5.03 13.44
C ALA A 284 18.14 -6.41 12.93
N VAL A 285 16.93 -6.52 12.41
CA VAL A 285 16.34 -7.77 11.93
C VAL A 285 15.45 -7.49 10.73
N MET A 286 15.26 -8.48 9.86
CA MET A 286 14.38 -8.34 8.71
C MET A 286 12.92 -8.14 9.16
N THR A 287 12.24 -7.15 8.57
CA THR A 287 10.84 -6.81 8.83
C THR A 287 10.08 -6.67 7.51
N HIS A 288 8.78 -6.96 7.55
CA HIS A 288 7.83 -6.59 6.51
C HIS A 288 7.51 -5.08 6.59
N SER A 289 7.37 -4.53 7.80
CA SER A 289 7.07 -3.11 8.08
C SER A 289 5.72 -2.58 7.56
N ASP A 290 4.87 -3.46 7.03
CA ASP A 290 3.50 -3.14 6.60
C ASP A 290 2.54 -4.33 6.82
N LEU A 291 2.67 -4.98 7.98
CA LEU A 291 1.89 -6.18 8.31
C LEU A 291 0.48 -5.80 8.76
N HIS A 292 -0.51 -6.06 7.91
CA HIS A 292 -1.92 -5.97 8.27
C HIS A 292 -2.75 -6.96 7.43
N PRO A 293 -4.03 -7.24 7.79
CA PRO A 293 -4.83 -8.25 7.10
C PRO A 293 -5.04 -7.99 5.59
N GLY A 294 -4.84 -6.77 5.11
CA GLY A 294 -4.94 -6.45 3.68
C GLY A 294 -3.75 -6.98 2.87
N ASN A 295 -2.60 -7.12 3.50
CA ASN A 295 -1.36 -7.63 2.91
C ASN A 295 -1.14 -9.13 3.16
N LEU A 296 -2.11 -9.81 3.76
CA LEU A 296 -2.12 -11.24 3.97
C LEU A 296 -3.13 -11.88 3.04
N LEU A 297 -2.69 -12.82 2.21
CA LEU A 297 -3.57 -13.64 1.38
C LEU A 297 -3.90 -14.94 2.10
N ALA A 298 -5.17 -15.33 2.06
CA ALA A 298 -5.62 -16.56 2.69
C ALA A 298 -6.67 -17.29 1.84
N ARG A 299 -6.82 -18.59 2.11
CA ARG A 299 -7.89 -19.44 1.57
C ARG A 299 -8.51 -20.28 2.68
N LEU A 300 -9.72 -20.76 2.43
CA LEU A 300 -10.33 -21.79 3.27
C LEU A 300 -9.63 -23.11 3.00
N ASP A 301 -9.22 -23.80 4.07
CA ASP A 301 -8.74 -25.18 3.96
C ASP A 301 -9.92 -26.17 3.87
N TYR A 302 -9.61 -27.43 3.55
CA TYR A 302 -10.61 -28.49 3.40
C TYR A 302 -11.40 -28.81 4.67
N ASN A 303 -10.89 -28.41 5.83
CA ASN A 303 -11.50 -28.63 7.14
C ASN A 303 -12.24 -27.38 7.67
N GLY A 304 -12.39 -26.34 6.83
CA GLY A 304 -13.02 -25.07 7.22
C GLY A 304 -12.13 -24.14 8.04
N GLY A 305 -10.83 -24.44 8.15
CA GLY A 305 -9.82 -23.54 8.70
C GLY A 305 -9.37 -22.50 7.68
N ILE A 306 -8.48 -21.61 8.12
CA ILE A 306 -7.92 -20.53 7.31
C ILE A 306 -6.43 -20.79 7.14
N GLU A 307 -6.00 -20.95 5.89
CA GLU A 307 -4.60 -21.09 5.52
C GLU A 307 -4.09 -19.77 4.96
N VAL A 308 -3.02 -19.22 5.55
CA VAL A 308 -2.29 -18.09 5.01
C VAL A 308 -1.45 -18.59 3.83
N THR A 309 -1.71 -18.05 2.64
CA THR A 309 -1.05 -18.48 1.40
C THR A 309 0.02 -17.51 0.93
N GLY A 310 -0.01 -16.26 1.41
CA GLY A 310 0.93 -15.23 0.97
C GLY A 310 1.00 -14.01 1.87
N ILE A 311 2.17 -13.40 1.89
CA ILE A 311 2.42 -12.06 2.42
C ILE A 311 2.87 -11.19 1.24
N ILE A 312 2.13 -10.11 0.96
CA ILE A 312 2.35 -9.23 -0.20
C ILE A 312 2.67 -7.80 0.24
N ASP A 313 3.07 -6.98 -0.73
CA ASP A 313 3.43 -5.57 -0.53
C ASP A 313 4.68 -5.35 0.33
N TRP A 314 5.80 -5.87 -0.17
CA TRP A 314 7.10 -5.80 0.52
C TRP A 314 7.79 -4.44 0.33
N GLU A 315 7.06 -3.41 -0.10
CA GLU A 315 7.66 -2.12 -0.44
C GLU A 315 8.25 -1.38 0.76
N MET A 316 7.79 -1.65 1.99
CA MET A 316 8.31 -1.04 3.22
C MET A 316 9.33 -1.91 3.96
N SER A 317 9.55 -3.14 3.47
CA SER A 317 10.40 -4.13 4.12
C SER A 317 11.87 -3.73 4.15
N GLY A 318 12.62 -4.33 5.07
CA GLY A 318 14.06 -4.10 5.24
C GLY A 318 14.56 -4.55 6.61
N PHE A 319 15.83 -4.25 6.91
CA PHE A 319 16.39 -4.48 8.23
C PHE A 319 16.12 -3.28 9.14
N TYR A 320 15.35 -3.46 10.20
CA TYR A 320 14.97 -2.40 11.14
C TYR A 320 15.12 -2.91 12.58
N PRO A 321 15.04 -2.03 13.61
CA PRO A 321 14.97 -2.48 14.99
C PRO A 321 13.89 -3.54 15.20
N GLU A 322 14.15 -4.54 16.06
CA GLU A 322 13.24 -5.67 16.24
C GLU A 322 11.81 -5.30 16.62
N TYR A 323 11.62 -4.20 17.37
CA TYR A 323 10.30 -3.67 17.72
C TYR A 323 9.50 -3.11 16.53
N TRP A 324 10.16 -2.76 15.43
CA TRP A 324 9.57 -1.98 14.34
C TRP A 324 8.37 -2.67 13.70
N GLU A 325 8.44 -4.00 13.52
CA GLU A 325 7.31 -4.79 13.00
C GLU A 325 6.08 -4.67 13.90
N TYR A 326 6.26 -4.75 15.23
CA TYR A 326 5.16 -4.62 16.19
C TYR A 326 4.50 -3.25 16.05
N ILE A 327 5.29 -2.17 15.95
CA ILE A 327 4.76 -0.81 15.80
C ILE A 327 4.02 -0.64 14.47
N LYS A 328 4.60 -1.09 13.36
CA LYS A 328 3.99 -0.93 12.04
C LYS A 328 2.73 -1.79 11.87
N ALA A 329 2.69 -2.98 12.47
CA ALA A 329 1.48 -3.79 12.52
C ALA A 329 0.32 -3.10 13.25
N HIS A 330 0.62 -2.05 14.04
CA HIS A 330 -0.38 -1.23 14.71
C HIS A 330 -0.79 0.06 13.99
N SER A 331 -0.20 0.38 12.83
CA SER A 331 -0.38 1.69 12.20
C SER A 331 -1.62 1.82 11.29
N TYR A 332 -2.20 0.71 10.81
CA TYR A 332 -3.13 0.72 9.66
C TYR A 332 -4.54 0.18 9.96
N VAL A 333 -4.90 -0.03 11.22
CA VAL A 333 -6.20 -0.59 11.57
C VAL A 333 -6.89 0.30 12.61
N HIS A 334 -8.14 0.67 12.40
CA HIS A 334 -8.86 1.45 13.41
C HIS A 334 -9.24 0.53 14.59
N TYR A 335 -8.78 0.89 15.80
CA TYR A 335 -9.04 0.14 17.03
C TYR A 335 -10.54 -0.11 17.28
N ASP A 336 -11.40 0.80 16.80
CA ASP A 336 -12.84 0.73 17.03
C ASP A 336 -13.56 -0.35 16.19
N VAL A 337 -12.90 -0.93 15.18
CA VAL A 337 -13.56 -1.81 14.20
C VAL A 337 -12.88 -3.16 13.99
N SER A 338 -11.72 -3.42 14.60
CA SER A 338 -10.97 -4.65 14.36
C SER A 338 -10.19 -5.11 15.58
N ASP A 339 -10.29 -6.41 15.85
CA ASP A 339 -9.55 -7.13 16.89
C ASP A 339 -8.21 -7.71 16.38
N TRP A 340 -7.78 -7.37 15.15
CA TRP A 340 -6.53 -7.84 14.54
C TRP A 340 -5.33 -7.82 15.49
N TYR A 341 -5.20 -6.72 16.24
CA TYR A 341 -4.16 -6.46 17.23
C TYR A 341 -4.02 -7.54 18.31
N SER A 342 -5.12 -8.19 18.68
CA SER A 342 -5.14 -9.26 19.66
C SER A 342 -4.55 -10.57 19.13
N TYR A 343 -4.29 -10.65 17.83
CA TYR A 343 -3.82 -11.85 17.13
C TYR A 343 -2.52 -11.62 16.34
N LEU A 344 -1.75 -10.60 16.71
CA LEU A 344 -0.41 -10.39 16.16
C LEU A 344 0.52 -11.55 16.54
N PRO A 345 1.49 -11.93 15.68
CA PRO A 345 2.43 -13.02 15.92
C PRO A 345 3.52 -12.62 16.92
N THR A 346 3.14 -12.30 18.16
CA THR A 346 4.02 -11.75 19.20
C THR A 346 5.10 -12.72 19.68
N ASP A 347 4.94 -14.03 19.46
CA ASP A 347 6.02 -14.99 19.75
C ASP A 347 7.19 -14.81 18.77
N ALA A 348 6.94 -14.26 17.58
CA ALA A 348 7.94 -14.01 16.56
C ALA A 348 8.39 -12.55 16.48
N ILE A 349 7.46 -11.61 16.62
CA ILE A 349 7.73 -10.17 16.45
C ILE A 349 7.93 -9.42 17.76
N GLY A 350 7.78 -10.12 18.90
CA GLY A 350 7.84 -9.55 20.24
C GLY A 350 6.58 -8.77 20.62
N ASN A 351 6.55 -8.31 21.87
CA ASN A 351 5.53 -7.42 22.41
C ASN A 351 6.21 -6.15 22.92
N TYR A 352 6.07 -5.07 22.16
CA TYR A 352 6.80 -3.81 22.35
C TYR A 352 5.83 -2.67 22.66
N GLY A 353 5.01 -2.86 23.70
CA GLY A 353 3.97 -1.90 24.09
C GLY A 353 4.52 -0.53 24.50
N ASP A 354 5.70 -0.48 25.12
CA ASP A 354 6.32 0.80 25.52
C ASP A 354 6.93 1.54 24.31
N GLU A 355 7.57 0.83 23.40
CA GLU A 355 8.08 1.37 22.14
C GLU A 355 6.93 1.90 21.29
N TRP A 356 5.80 1.18 21.23
CA TRP A 356 4.60 1.66 20.55
C TRP A 356 4.04 2.95 21.18
N ARG A 357 4.01 3.08 22.51
CA ARG A 357 3.59 4.32 23.19
C ARG A 357 4.54 5.48 22.88
N ARG A 358 5.85 5.23 22.85
CA ARG A 358 6.86 6.22 22.45
C ARG A 358 6.67 6.65 20.99
N ASP A 359 6.41 5.70 20.10
CA ASP A 359 6.15 5.97 18.68
C ASP A 359 4.87 6.76 18.44
N CYS A 360 3.85 6.59 19.28
CA CYS A 360 2.67 7.45 19.26
C CYS A 360 3.03 8.93 19.52
N LEU A 361 4.05 9.21 20.36
CA LEU A 361 4.55 10.57 20.57
C LEU A 361 5.33 11.08 19.36
N VAL A 362 6.17 10.24 18.75
CA VAL A 362 6.88 10.57 17.50
C VAL A 362 5.89 10.89 16.38
N THR A 363 4.80 10.12 16.28
CA THR A 363 3.77 10.33 15.27
C THR A 363 3.11 11.71 15.40
N ARG A 364 2.95 12.24 16.62
CA ARG A 364 2.44 13.61 16.86
C ARG A 364 3.36 14.72 16.35
N LEU A 365 4.64 14.46 16.11
CA LEU A 365 5.56 15.42 15.47
C LEU A 365 5.29 15.56 13.96
N THR A 366 4.51 14.63 13.39
CA THR A 366 4.37 14.43 11.94
C THR A 366 2.93 14.48 11.44
N MET A 367 1.95 14.30 12.33
CA MET A 367 0.52 14.59 12.13
C MET A 367 0.20 16.04 12.41
#